data_AF-A0A0F3GUT6-F1
#
_entry.id   AF-A0A0F3GUT6-F1
#
_cell.length_a   1.000
_cell.length_b   1.000
_cell.length_c   1.000
_cell.angle_alpha   90.00
_cell.angle_beta   90.00
_cell.angle_gamma   90.00
#
_symmetry.space_group_name_H-M   'P 1'
#
loop_
_entity.id
_entity.type
_entity.pdbx_description
1 polymer ?
#
loop_
_entity_poly.entity_id
_entity_poly.type
_entity_poly.pdbx_seq_one_letter_code
_entity_poly.pdbx_strand_id
1 'polypeptide(L)'
;MEPACRLDNNHELTLREFPYVIQWRDDRCKRCGRCTAVCPMFAIYPSVIARRVVQSIGPIPAPSTERRVVTVVKQSTAIDKYCTGCATCSLVCPNDAIEPEFNPHHKFLFYKNTGGTPHTRGGRRNDPSVSTLDKLKFTRISMLTDPALDAGRHEFRIRTYLGRILPAEELPVCVVGDNVMLDSQSAV
;
A
#
# COMPACT_ATOMS: atom_id res chain seq x y z
N MET A 1 16.14 26.08 -10.04
CA MET A 1 15.87 26.19 -8.58
C MET A 1 15.01 25.01 -8.19
N GLU A 2 15.44 24.18 -7.25
CA GLU A 2 14.52 23.23 -6.61
C GLU A 2 13.46 24.08 -5.88
N PRO A 3 12.15 23.80 -6.04
CA PRO A 3 11.20 24.36 -5.10
C PRO A 3 11.62 23.80 -3.74
N ALA A 4 11.93 24.69 -2.81
CA ALA A 4 12.12 24.34 -1.41
C ALA A 4 10.78 23.86 -0.86
N CYS A 5 10.36 22.65 -1.26
CA CYS A 5 9.34 21.92 -0.56
C CYS A 5 9.88 21.78 0.86
N ARG A 6 9.16 22.42 1.78
CA ARG A 6 9.50 22.60 3.17
C ARG A 6 9.97 21.27 3.78
N LEU A 7 11.27 21.14 4.03
CA LEU A 7 11.90 19.96 4.68
C LEU A 7 11.58 19.92 6.19
N ASP A 8 10.40 20.37 6.61
CA ASP A 8 9.98 20.33 8.01
C ASP A 8 9.28 18.98 8.30
N ASN A 9 10.05 17.89 8.28
CA ASN A 9 9.54 16.56 8.64
C ASN A 9 9.60 16.31 10.17
N ASN A 10 9.87 17.33 10.98
CA ASN A 10 10.06 17.22 12.42
C ASN A 10 8.83 16.68 13.19
N HIS A 11 7.64 16.68 12.57
CA HIS A 11 6.40 16.23 13.21
C HIS A 11 5.95 14.85 12.73
N GLU A 12 6.69 14.22 11.82
CA GLU A 12 6.37 12.91 11.27
C GLU A 12 7.19 11.81 11.97
N LEU A 13 6.55 10.67 12.20
CA LEU A 13 7.24 9.50 12.73
C LEU A 13 8.16 8.91 11.65
N THR A 14 9.35 8.48 12.08
CA THR A 14 10.24 7.75 11.18
C THR A 14 9.81 6.29 11.05
N LEU A 15 10.14 5.65 9.93
CA LEU A 15 9.84 4.22 9.71
C LEU A 15 10.47 3.30 10.76
N ARG A 16 11.58 3.73 11.38
CA ARG A 16 12.25 2.98 12.46
C ARG A 16 11.45 2.93 13.76
N GLU A 17 10.45 3.77 13.92
CA GLU A 17 9.56 3.70 15.09
C GLU A 17 8.52 2.59 14.96
N PHE A 18 8.35 2.01 13.77
CA PHE A 18 7.37 0.95 13.51
C PHE A 18 7.94 -0.46 13.71
N PRO A 19 7.08 -1.45 14.06
CA PRO A 19 7.54 -2.82 14.33
C PRO A 19 8.03 -3.55 13.08
N TYR A 20 7.43 -3.27 11.92
CA TYR A 20 7.82 -3.85 10.65
C TYR A 20 8.16 -2.75 9.65
N VAL A 21 9.36 -2.86 9.07
CA VAL A 21 9.84 -1.98 8.01
C VAL A 21 9.80 -2.75 6.70
N ILE A 22 9.20 -2.15 5.68
CA ILE A 22 9.09 -2.78 4.37
C ILE A 22 10.41 -2.62 3.62
N GLN A 23 11.06 -3.74 3.33
CA GLN A 23 12.19 -3.81 2.42
C GLN A 23 11.66 -3.94 1.01
N TRP A 24 11.90 -2.92 0.18
CA TRP A 24 11.49 -2.88 -1.22
C TRP A 24 12.71 -2.74 -2.12
N ARG A 25 12.75 -3.56 -3.17
CA ARG A 25 13.87 -3.69 -4.10
C ARG A 25 13.48 -3.20 -5.50
N ASP A 26 14.03 -2.08 -5.92
CA ASP A 26 13.78 -1.50 -7.26
C ASP A 26 14.29 -2.41 -8.39
N ASP A 27 15.39 -3.15 -8.16
CA ASP A 27 16.00 -4.06 -9.13
C ASP A 27 15.10 -5.24 -9.51
N ARG A 28 14.23 -5.69 -8.60
CA ARG A 28 13.32 -6.83 -8.82
C ARG A 28 11.89 -6.41 -9.11
N CYS A 29 11.50 -5.19 -8.75
CA CYS A 29 10.11 -4.76 -8.79
C CYS A 29 9.65 -4.47 -10.23
N LYS A 30 8.72 -5.29 -10.73
CA LYS A 30 8.02 -5.07 -12.02
C LYS A 30 6.96 -3.96 -11.99
N ARG A 31 6.80 -3.26 -10.86
CA ARG A 31 5.83 -2.15 -10.68
C ARG A 31 4.37 -2.53 -10.98
N CYS A 32 4.01 -3.79 -10.75
CA CYS A 32 2.67 -4.33 -11.01
C CYS A 32 1.60 -3.90 -10.00
N GLY A 33 1.97 -3.36 -8.83
CA GLY A 33 1.02 -2.86 -7.83
C GLY A 33 0.22 -3.87 -7.03
N ARG A 34 0.47 -5.18 -7.20
CA ARG A 34 -0.25 -6.23 -6.45
C ARG A 34 -0.10 -6.09 -4.94
N CYS A 35 1.11 -5.79 -4.47
CA CYS A 35 1.41 -5.62 -3.05
C CYS A 35 0.64 -4.46 -2.42
N THR A 36 0.53 -3.32 -3.12
CA THR A 36 -0.20 -2.14 -2.61
C THR A 36 -1.70 -2.36 -2.57
N ALA A 37 -2.25 -3.15 -3.50
CA ALA A 37 -3.69 -3.41 -3.54
C ALA A 37 -4.14 -4.47 -2.54
N VAL A 38 -3.28 -5.43 -2.19
CA VAL A 38 -3.63 -6.49 -1.23
C VAL A 38 -3.39 -6.09 0.23
N CYS A 39 -2.67 -5.00 0.50
CA CYS A 39 -2.27 -4.65 1.86
C CYS A 39 -3.50 -4.29 2.71
N PRO A 40 -3.85 -5.09 3.74
CA PRO A 40 -5.07 -4.88 4.52
C PRO A 40 -5.02 -3.61 5.38
N MET A 41 -3.80 -3.17 5.75
CA MET A 41 -3.58 -1.99 6.58
C MET A 41 -3.38 -0.71 5.76
N PHE A 42 -3.34 -0.80 4.43
CA PHE A 42 -2.92 0.30 3.55
C PHE A 42 -1.56 0.90 3.98
N ALA A 43 -0.67 0.04 4.51
CA ALA A 43 0.62 0.45 5.06
C ALA A 43 1.65 0.79 3.99
N ILE A 44 1.41 0.38 2.75
CA ILE A 44 2.28 0.66 1.60
C ILE A 44 1.45 1.28 0.48
N TYR A 45 2.05 2.23 -0.23
CA TYR A 45 1.42 2.98 -1.32
C TYR A 45 2.41 3.26 -2.44
N PRO A 46 1.95 3.39 -3.70
CA PRO A 46 2.81 3.84 -4.78
C PRO A 46 3.15 5.31 -4.68
N SER A 47 4.39 5.65 -4.99
CA SER A 47 4.86 7.02 -5.08
C SER A 47 5.88 7.16 -6.21
N VAL A 48 6.19 8.40 -6.55
CA VAL A 48 7.21 8.72 -7.55
C VAL A 48 8.23 9.61 -6.88
N ILE A 49 9.52 9.29 -7.05
CA ILE A 49 10.62 10.10 -6.53
C ILE A 49 11.56 10.49 -7.66
N ALA A 50 12.04 11.73 -7.61
CA ALA A 50 13.16 12.17 -8.44
C ALA A 50 14.47 11.79 -7.74
N ARG A 51 15.24 10.89 -8.33
CA ARG A 51 16.56 10.50 -7.82
C ARG A 51 17.64 11.16 -8.68
N ARG A 52 18.54 11.88 -8.02
CA ARG A 52 19.77 12.38 -8.65
C ARG A 52 20.80 11.26 -8.59
N VAL A 53 21.24 10.77 -9.75
CA VAL A 53 22.22 9.69 -9.86
C VAL A 53 23.43 10.25 -10.60
N VAL A 54 24.61 10.09 -10.02
CA VAL A 54 25.87 10.36 -10.71
C VAL A 54 26.20 9.11 -11.49
N GLN A 55 26.24 9.23 -12.82
CA GLN A 55 26.64 8.14 -13.70
C GLN A 55 27.94 8.53 -14.39
N SER A 56 28.86 7.59 -14.48
CA SER A 56 30.11 7.77 -15.21
C SER A 56 30.11 6.79 -16.37
N ILE A 57 29.58 7.22 -17.52
CA ILE A 57 29.48 6.40 -18.73
C ILE A 57 30.51 6.93 -19.74
N GLY A 58 31.40 6.07 -20.23
CA GLY A 58 32.38 6.40 -21.26
C GLY A 58 33.65 5.56 -21.18
N PRO A 59 34.52 5.58 -22.22
CA PRO A 59 35.83 4.92 -22.20
C PRO A 59 36.80 5.59 -21.21
N ILE A 60 36.60 6.88 -20.93
CA ILE A 60 37.20 7.61 -19.82
C ILE A 60 36.02 8.09 -18.95
N PRO A 61 35.82 7.52 -17.74
CA PRO A 61 34.63 7.78 -16.94
C PRO A 61 34.65 9.21 -16.38
N ALA A 62 33.97 10.13 -17.07
CA ALA A 62 33.66 11.45 -16.53
C ALA A 62 32.31 11.39 -15.78
N PRO A 63 32.21 11.88 -14.54
CA PRO A 63 30.97 11.87 -13.79
C PRO A 63 29.99 12.89 -14.37
N SER A 64 28.89 12.42 -14.95
CA SER A 64 27.73 13.24 -15.31
C SER A 64 26.64 13.07 -14.25
N THR A 65 25.89 14.13 -13.98
CA THR A 65 24.77 14.06 -13.04
C THR A 65 23.45 14.04 -13.78
N GLU A 66 22.75 12.91 -13.71
CA GLU A 66 21.45 12.75 -14.34
C GLU A 66 20.34 12.73 -13.27
N ARG A 67 19.20 13.33 -13.62
CA ARG A 67 17.97 13.25 -12.82
C ARG A 67 17.08 12.18 -13.42
N ARG A 68 16.84 11.11 -12.68
CA ARG A 68 15.93 10.02 -13.08
C ARG A 68 14.70 10.02 -12.19
N VAL A 69 13.52 9.99 -12.81
CA VAL A 69 12.25 9.80 -12.10
C VAL A 69 12.00 8.30 -11.96
N VAL A 70 11.76 7.83 -10.74
CA VAL A 70 11.61 6.40 -10.41
C VAL A 70 10.30 6.21 -9.66
N THR A 71 9.50 5.22 -10.06
CA THR A 71 8.32 4.81 -9.32
C THR A 71 8.72 3.83 -8.21
N VAL A 72 8.25 4.09 -7.00
CA VAL A 72 8.65 3.39 -5.79
C VAL A 72 7.43 2.96 -4.99
N VAL A 73 7.60 1.92 -4.17
CA VAL A 73 6.61 1.57 -3.14
C VAL A 73 7.08 2.17 -1.82
N LYS A 74 6.32 3.12 -1.26
CA LYS A 74 6.62 3.74 0.02
C LYS A 74 5.76 3.12 1.12
N GLN A 75 6.33 3.08 2.33
CA GLN A 75 5.59 2.75 3.55
C GLN A 75 5.03 4.03 4.19
N SER A 76 3.82 3.94 4.73
CA SER A 76 3.19 5.04 5.47
C SER A 76 3.85 5.22 6.84
N THR A 77 4.02 6.48 7.24
CA THR A 77 4.49 6.90 8.57
C THR A 77 3.32 7.20 9.53
N ALA A 78 2.07 7.00 9.10
CA ALA A 78 0.89 7.18 9.93
C ALA A 78 0.70 5.97 10.86
N ILE A 79 0.48 6.23 12.16
CA ILE A 79 0.41 5.16 13.16
C ILE A 79 -0.77 4.21 12.97
N ASP A 80 -1.87 4.71 12.41
CA ASP A 80 -3.08 3.94 12.15
C ASP A 80 -2.93 2.95 10.97
N LYS A 81 -2.02 3.27 10.04
CA LYS A 81 -1.74 2.50 8.82
C LYS A 81 -0.43 1.72 8.92
N TYR A 82 -0.05 1.29 10.12
CA TYR A 82 1.20 0.57 10.33
C TYR A 82 1.19 -0.83 9.71
N CYS A 83 2.37 -1.31 9.31
CA CYS A 83 2.54 -2.69 8.88
C CYS A 83 2.51 -3.62 10.10
N THR A 84 1.65 -4.65 10.04
CA THR A 84 1.49 -5.67 11.11
C THR A 84 2.38 -6.90 10.90
N GLY A 85 3.12 -6.99 9.79
CA GLY A 85 3.98 -8.14 9.48
C GLY A 85 3.27 -9.34 8.86
N CYS A 86 2.03 -9.18 8.37
CA CYS A 86 1.26 -10.28 7.76
C CYS A 86 1.84 -10.89 6.47
N ALA A 87 2.89 -10.30 5.89
CA ALA A 87 3.61 -10.78 4.69
C ALA A 87 2.76 -11.05 3.44
N THR A 88 1.50 -10.59 3.38
CA THR A 88 0.66 -10.71 2.18
C THR A 88 1.27 -10.01 0.96
N CYS A 89 2.01 -8.91 1.18
CA CYS A 89 2.74 -8.21 0.12
C CYS A 89 3.84 -9.07 -0.52
N SER A 90 4.52 -9.90 0.27
CA SER A 90 5.53 -10.85 -0.20
C SER A 90 4.86 -11.98 -0.97
N LEU A 91 3.77 -12.54 -0.43
CA LEU A 91 3.03 -13.65 -1.03
C LEU A 91 2.52 -13.34 -2.45
N VAL A 92 2.05 -12.12 -2.70
CA VAL A 92 1.52 -11.74 -4.03
C VAL A 92 2.59 -11.24 -5.00
N CYS A 93 3.84 -11.07 -4.53
CA CYS A 93 4.91 -10.53 -5.35
C CYS A 93 5.44 -11.61 -6.31
N PRO A 94 5.39 -11.43 -7.64
CA PRO A 94 5.85 -12.45 -8.58
C PRO A 94 7.39 -12.60 -8.65
N ASN A 95 8.14 -11.69 -8.02
CA ASN A 95 9.58 -11.52 -8.18
C ASN A 95 10.32 -11.39 -6.84
N ASP A 96 9.62 -11.60 -5.71
CA ASP A 96 10.16 -11.39 -4.35
C ASP A 96 10.91 -10.06 -4.20
N ALA A 97 10.23 -8.98 -4.60
CA ALA A 97 10.77 -7.62 -4.60
C ALA A 97 10.37 -6.82 -3.35
N ILE A 98 9.54 -7.37 -2.47
CA ILE A 98 9.02 -6.69 -1.29
C ILE A 98 8.80 -7.68 -0.15
N GLU A 99 9.28 -7.34 1.04
CA GLU A 99 9.10 -8.14 2.25
C GLU A 99 9.02 -7.25 3.51
N PRO A 100 8.25 -7.64 4.53
CA PRO A 100 8.28 -6.98 5.83
C PRO A 100 9.44 -7.53 6.69
N GLU A 101 10.33 -6.66 7.13
CA GLU A 101 11.40 -6.99 8.08
C GLU A 101 11.00 -6.51 9.48
N PHE A 102 11.14 -7.39 10.48
CA PHE A 102 10.86 -7.03 11.86
C PHE A 102 12.01 -6.18 12.43
N ASN A 103 11.66 -5.03 12.99
CA ASN A 103 12.59 -4.13 13.65
C ASN A 103 12.53 -4.33 15.18
N PRO A 104 13.57 -4.88 15.81
CA PRO A 104 13.57 -5.12 17.27
C PRO A 104 13.67 -3.84 18.10
N HIS A 105 14.12 -2.73 17.52
CA HIS A 105 14.36 -1.46 18.22
C HIS A 105 13.23 -0.44 18.05
N HIS A 106 12.03 -0.89 17.68
CA HIS A 106 10.88 -0.02 17.45
C HIS A 106 10.33 0.57 18.75
N LYS A 107 9.91 1.85 18.75
CA LYS A 107 9.19 2.47 19.88
C LYS A 107 7.70 2.60 19.63
N PHE A 108 7.15 1.77 18.76
CA PHE A 108 5.75 1.80 18.33
C PHE A 108 4.74 1.90 19.47
N LEU A 109 4.93 1.13 20.56
CA LEU A 109 4.02 1.13 21.70
C LEU A 109 3.95 2.50 22.41
N PHE A 110 5.05 3.25 22.43
CA PHE A 110 5.10 4.59 23.01
C PHE A 110 4.19 5.55 22.25
N TYR A 111 4.23 5.49 20.91
CA TYR A 111 3.42 6.36 20.07
C TYR A 111 1.97 5.89 19.93
N LYS A 112 1.72 4.59 20.00
CA LYS A 112 0.39 4.01 19.83
C LYS A 112 -0.48 4.13 21.09
N ASN A 113 0.11 4.04 22.27
CA ASN A 113 -0.61 4.12 23.54
C ASN A 113 -0.69 5.58 24.02
N THR A 114 -1.38 6.42 23.26
CA THR A 114 -1.63 7.81 23.66
C THR A 114 -2.54 7.88 24.90
N GLY A 115 -2.23 8.80 25.82
CA GLY A 115 -3.04 9.00 27.03
C GLY A 115 -2.80 7.98 28.16
N GLY A 116 -1.70 7.21 28.12
CA GLY A 116 -1.30 6.32 29.22
C GLY A 116 -2.14 5.05 29.37
N THR A 117 -3.07 4.80 28.44
CA THR A 117 -3.84 3.56 28.39
C THR A 117 -3.23 2.63 27.33
N PRO A 118 -2.95 1.36 27.67
CA PRO A 118 -2.53 0.39 26.66
C PRO A 118 -3.62 0.24 25.60
N HIS A 119 -3.22 0.16 24.33
CA HIS A 119 -4.15 -0.10 23.24
C HIS A 119 -4.86 -1.44 23.46
N THR A 120 -6.14 -1.37 23.81
CA THR A 120 -6.99 -2.55 23.99
C THR A 120 -7.53 -3.02 22.63
N ARG A 121 -7.54 -4.34 22.37
CA ARG A 121 -8.11 -4.94 21.13
C ARG A 121 -9.64 -4.93 21.09
N GLY A 122 -10.26 -3.97 21.80
CA GLY A 122 -11.66 -4.06 22.23
C GLY A 122 -11.77 -4.90 23.50
N GLY A 123 -12.53 -4.39 24.47
CA GLY A 123 -12.85 -5.14 25.68
C GLY A 123 -13.68 -6.38 25.34
N ARG A 124 -13.52 -7.45 26.13
CA ARG A 124 -14.60 -8.46 26.22
C ARG A 124 -15.87 -7.67 26.53
N ARG A 125 -16.92 -7.87 25.74
CA ARG A 125 -18.24 -7.27 26.00
C ARG A 125 -18.53 -7.46 27.49
N ASN A 126 -18.62 -6.37 28.26
CA ASN A 126 -19.07 -6.43 29.64
C ASN A 126 -20.61 -6.42 29.67
N ASP A 127 -21.22 -7.09 28.70
CA ASP A 127 -22.65 -7.27 28.56
C ASP A 127 -22.91 -8.75 28.90
N PRO A 128 -23.64 -9.05 29.99
CA PRO A 128 -23.95 -10.43 30.38
C PRO A 128 -24.91 -11.10 29.39
N SER A 129 -25.49 -10.35 28.44
CA SER A 129 -26.37 -10.91 27.42
C SER A 129 -25.58 -11.66 26.35
N VAL A 130 -26.16 -12.78 25.89
CA VAL A 130 -25.60 -13.61 24.82
C VAL A 130 -25.40 -12.77 23.55
N SER A 131 -24.22 -12.86 22.92
CA SER A 131 -23.90 -12.13 21.69
C SER A 131 -24.97 -12.34 20.63
N THR A 132 -25.26 -11.32 19.82
CA THR A 132 -26.18 -11.47 18.68
C THR A 132 -25.71 -12.56 17.72
N LEU A 133 -24.39 -12.75 17.58
CA LEU A 133 -23.80 -13.85 16.81
C LEU A 133 -24.01 -15.21 17.48
N ASP A 134 -23.96 -15.29 18.81
CA ASP A 134 -24.20 -16.54 19.55
C ASP A 134 -25.69 -16.94 19.55
N LYS A 135 -26.59 -15.96 19.37
CA LYS A 135 -28.03 -16.18 19.15
C LYS A 135 -28.33 -16.68 17.74
N LEU A 136 -27.46 -16.40 16.76
CA LEU A 136 -27.61 -16.87 15.38
C LEU A 136 -27.16 -18.33 15.28
N LYS A 137 -28.13 -19.25 15.40
CA LYS A 137 -27.91 -20.68 15.13
C LYS A 137 -28.24 -21.00 13.67
N PHE A 138 -27.22 -21.28 12.87
CA PHE A 138 -27.40 -21.82 11.53
C PHE A 138 -27.64 -23.32 11.61
N THR A 139 -28.89 -23.75 11.41
CA THR A 139 -29.29 -25.17 11.52
C THR A 139 -29.06 -25.95 10.23
N ARG A 140 -29.08 -25.28 9.07
CA ARG A 140 -28.74 -25.85 7.76
C ARG A 140 -28.00 -24.81 6.94
N ILE A 141 -26.72 -25.05 6.66
CA ILE A 141 -25.99 -24.34 5.61
C ILE A 141 -26.33 -25.08 4.33
N SER A 142 -26.97 -24.40 3.37
CA SER A 142 -27.22 -25.00 2.07
C SER A 142 -25.87 -25.36 1.44
N MET A 143 -25.71 -26.57 0.92
CA MET A 143 -24.46 -27.00 0.26
C MET A 143 -24.08 -26.12 -0.95
N LEU A 144 -25.00 -25.26 -1.41
CA LEU A 144 -24.80 -24.26 -2.45
C LEU A 144 -24.14 -22.96 -1.95
N THR A 145 -24.03 -22.76 -0.64
CA THR A 145 -23.56 -21.51 0.00
C THR A 145 -22.57 -21.78 1.13
N ASP A 146 -21.68 -22.76 0.99
CA ASP A 146 -20.51 -22.86 1.88
C ASP A 146 -19.44 -21.85 1.42
N PRO A 147 -19.11 -20.81 2.21
CA PRO A 147 -18.10 -19.82 1.85
C PRO A 147 -16.71 -20.42 1.60
N ALA A 148 -16.41 -21.58 2.21
CA ALA A 148 -15.13 -22.27 2.01
C ALA A 148 -15.03 -22.93 0.62
N LEU A 149 -16.15 -23.44 0.08
CA LEU A 149 -16.24 -24.00 -1.27
C LEU A 149 -16.50 -22.92 -2.35
N ASP A 150 -17.13 -21.80 -1.96
CA ASP A 150 -17.52 -20.71 -2.87
C ASP A 150 -16.42 -19.64 -3.06
N ALA A 151 -15.38 -19.66 -2.20
CA ALA A 151 -14.19 -18.81 -2.37
C ALA A 151 -13.40 -19.12 -3.66
N GLY A 152 -13.50 -20.34 -4.19
CA GLY A 152 -12.89 -20.73 -5.46
C GLY A 152 -13.68 -20.31 -6.70
N ARG A 153 -14.98 -20.02 -6.57
CA ARG A 153 -15.84 -19.59 -7.69
C ARG A 153 -15.87 -18.08 -7.89
N HIS A 154 -15.48 -17.33 -6.88
CA HIS A 154 -15.37 -15.88 -6.93
C HIS A 154 -13.91 -15.45 -7.09
N GLU A 155 -13.40 -15.46 -8.33
CA GLU A 155 -12.15 -14.76 -8.63
C GLU A 155 -12.37 -13.24 -8.56
N PHE A 156 -12.10 -12.65 -7.40
CA PHE A 156 -12.01 -11.20 -7.28
C PHE A 156 -10.74 -10.72 -7.96
N ARG A 157 -10.85 -10.27 -9.21
CA ARG A 157 -9.75 -9.54 -9.86
C ARG A 157 -9.57 -8.20 -9.18
N ILE A 158 -8.63 -8.14 -8.24
CA ILE A 158 -8.13 -6.89 -7.66
C ILE A 158 -7.39 -6.13 -8.77
N ARG A 159 -8.09 -5.20 -9.42
CA ARG A 159 -7.51 -4.32 -10.44
C ARG A 159 -6.72 -3.22 -9.72
N THR A 160 -5.40 -3.22 -9.91
CA THR A 160 -4.49 -2.22 -9.34
C THR A 160 -4.57 -0.90 -10.10
N TYR A 161 -4.51 0.24 -9.41
CA TYR A 161 -4.40 1.56 -10.06
C TYR A 161 -3.04 1.79 -10.75
N LEU A 162 -2.02 1.06 -10.33
CA LEU A 162 -0.70 1.07 -10.96
C LEU A 162 -0.74 0.34 -12.31
N GLY A 163 -0.28 1.02 -13.37
CA GLY A 163 -0.16 0.45 -14.71
C GLY A 163 -1.38 0.63 -15.62
N ARG A 164 -2.40 1.39 -15.20
CA ARG A 164 -3.57 1.77 -16.01
C ARG A 164 -3.69 3.27 -16.26
N ILE A 165 -2.59 4.00 -16.11
CA ILE A 165 -2.57 5.40 -16.56
C ILE A 165 -2.24 5.34 -18.04
N LEU A 166 -3.27 5.34 -18.87
CA LEU A 166 -3.11 5.71 -20.27
C LEU A 166 -2.43 7.09 -20.31
N PRO A 167 -1.51 7.34 -21.26
CA PRO A 167 -0.99 8.70 -21.46
C PRO A 167 -2.16 9.68 -21.62
N ALA A 168 -1.95 10.95 -21.25
CA ALA A 168 -3.04 11.94 -21.19
C ALA A 168 -3.84 12.06 -22.51
N GLU A 169 -3.19 11.75 -23.64
CA GLU A 169 -3.75 11.74 -25.00
C GLU A 169 -4.71 10.58 -25.27
N GLU A 170 -4.59 9.46 -24.56
CA GLU A 170 -5.38 8.24 -24.75
C GLU A 170 -6.50 8.08 -23.69
N LEU A 171 -6.65 9.06 -22.79
CA LEU A 171 -7.72 9.03 -21.80
C LEU A 171 -9.07 9.27 -22.49
N PRO A 172 -10.13 8.51 -22.15
CA PRO A 172 -11.46 8.64 -22.75
C PRO A 172 -12.24 9.84 -22.16
N VAL A 173 -11.59 10.98 -21.99
CA VAL A 173 -12.17 12.21 -21.43
C VAL A 173 -11.82 13.40 -22.31
N CYS A 174 -12.85 14.11 -22.74
CA CYS A 174 -12.76 15.33 -23.54
C CYS A 174 -13.19 16.53 -22.70
N VAL A 175 -12.48 17.65 -22.84
CA VAL A 175 -12.85 18.93 -22.21
C VAL A 175 -13.78 19.68 -23.16
N VAL A 176 -15.02 19.91 -22.73
CA VAL A 176 -16.01 20.71 -23.47
C VAL A 176 -16.37 21.92 -22.62
N GLY A 177 -15.77 23.06 -22.93
CA GLY A 177 -15.88 24.28 -22.11
C GLY A 177 -15.22 24.09 -20.74
N ASP A 178 -15.95 24.39 -19.67
CA ASP A 178 -15.47 24.22 -18.28
C ASP A 178 -15.73 22.82 -17.70
N ASN A 179 -16.34 21.91 -18.49
CA ASN A 179 -16.72 20.59 -18.02
C ASN A 179 -15.91 19.48 -18.71
N VAL A 180 -15.57 18.45 -17.94
CA VAL A 180 -14.92 17.22 -18.44
C VAL A 180 -16.01 16.19 -18.71
N MET A 181 -16.13 15.73 -19.96
CA MET A 181 -17.08 14.69 -20.36
C MET A 181 -16.35 13.43 -20.83
N LEU A 182 -16.98 12.26 -20.64
CA LEU A 182 -16.48 10.99 -21.15
C LEU A 182 -16.77 10.89 -22.65
N ASP A 183 -15.77 10.51 -23.44
CA ASP A 183 -15.95 10.27 -24.87
C ASP A 183 -16.58 8.89 -25.08
N SER A 184 -17.85 8.85 -25.47
CA SER A 184 -18.62 7.62 -25.66
C SER A 184 -18.15 6.77 -26.85
N GLN A 185 -17.20 7.25 -27.66
CA GLN A 185 -16.67 6.54 -28.82
C GLN A 185 -15.48 5.61 -28.51
N SER A 186 -14.91 5.69 -27.31
CA SER A 186 -13.71 4.92 -26.91
C SER A 186 -14.00 3.67 -26.08
N ALA A 187 -15.28 3.30 -25.93
CA ALA A 187 -15.72 2.09 -25.24
C ALA A 187 -15.79 0.88 -26.19
N VAL A 188 -14.63 0.38 -26.61
CA VAL A 188 -14.48 -0.96 -27.23
C VAL A 188 -13.34 -1.68 -26.54
#